data_AF-A0A661GR36-F1
#
_entry.id   AF-A0A661GR36-F1
#
_cell.length_a   1.000
_cell.length_b   1.000
_cell.length_c   1.000
_cell.angle_alpha   90.00
_cell.angle_beta   90.00
_cell.angle_gamma   90.00
#
_symmetry.space_group_name_H-M   'P 1'
#
loop_
_entity.id
_entity.type
_entity.pdbx_description
1 polymer ?
#
loop_
_entity_poly.entity_id
_entity_poly.type
_entity_poly.pdbx_seq_one_letter_code
_entity_poly.pdbx_strand_id
1 'polypeptide(L)'
;MNRQTRPDIKVLDISYPEVTGPSAALATKVYDFCGMQLSDESVNNIRKWEAENPIHKLGAFKYDQTDYQLRPEIINQDFASYMEFANKLF
;
A
#
# COMPACT_ATOMS: atom_id res chain seq x y z
N MET A 1 -14.66 4.14 11.23
CA MET A 1 -14.41 5.50 10.69
C MET A 1 -14.26 5.36 9.19
N ASN A 2 -15.14 5.94 8.35
CA ASN A 2 -15.05 5.78 6.89
C ASN A 2 -14.93 7.17 6.22
N ARG A 3 -14.38 7.22 5.00
CA ARG A 3 -14.19 8.47 4.24
C ARG A 3 -15.49 9.21 3.92
N GLN A 4 -16.63 8.52 3.97
CA GLN A 4 -17.94 9.09 3.68
C GLN A 4 -18.46 9.93 4.86
N THR A 5 -18.11 9.57 6.10
CA THR A 5 -18.58 10.27 7.31
C THR A 5 -17.65 11.38 7.79
N ARG A 6 -16.45 11.49 7.19
CA ARG A 6 -15.41 12.47 7.55
C ARG A 6 -14.66 12.96 6.31
N PRO A 7 -15.30 13.78 5.45
CA PRO A 7 -14.66 14.31 4.24
C PRO A 7 -13.54 15.32 4.54
N ASP A 8 -13.50 15.82 5.79
CA ASP A 8 -12.45 16.72 6.29
C ASP A 8 -11.09 16.02 6.48
N ILE A 9 -11.09 14.71 6.64
CA ILE A 9 -9.85 13.94 6.79
C ILE A 9 -9.24 13.73 5.41
N LYS A 10 -8.04 14.26 5.23
CA LYS A 10 -7.21 13.93 4.08
C LYS A 10 -6.68 12.52 4.25
N VAL A 11 -6.88 11.66 3.24
CA VAL A 11 -6.33 10.31 3.21
C VAL A 11 -5.50 10.13 1.94
N LEU A 12 -4.31 9.55 2.08
CA LEU A 12 -3.45 9.17 0.96
C LEU A 12 -3.65 7.69 0.64
N ASP A 13 -4.00 7.39 -0.60
CA ASP A 13 -4.05 6.02 -1.11
C ASP A 13 -2.72 5.62 -1.72
N ILE A 14 -2.24 4.44 -1.33
CA ILE A 14 -1.01 3.83 -1.81
C ILE A 14 -1.37 2.41 -2.24
N SER A 15 -1.22 2.14 -3.53
CA SER A 15 -1.46 0.81 -4.08
C SER A 15 -0.31 -0.14 -3.74
N TYR A 16 -0.59 -1.45 -3.72
CA TYR A 16 0.45 -2.45 -3.47
C TYR A 16 1.63 -2.37 -4.46
N PRO A 17 1.42 -2.15 -5.78
CA PRO A 17 2.51 -1.95 -6.72
C PRO A 17 3.44 -0.77 -6.36
N GLU A 18 2.90 0.32 -5.81
CA GLU A 18 3.71 1.44 -5.32
C GLU A 18 4.57 1.07 -4.11
N VAL A 19 4.06 0.20 -3.22
CA VAL A 19 4.81 -0.30 -2.05
C VAL A 19 5.95 -1.23 -2.47
N THR A 20 5.72 -2.06 -3.48
CA THR A 20 6.74 -2.98 -4.00
C THR A 20 7.72 -2.31 -4.98
N GLY A 21 7.41 -1.07 -5.38
CA GLY A 21 8.27 -0.25 -6.23
C GLY A 21 9.40 0.43 -5.43
N PRO A 22 10.06 1.44 -6.02
CA PRO A 22 11.14 2.15 -5.35
C PRO A 22 10.66 2.90 -4.09
N SER A 23 11.17 2.52 -2.92
CA SER A 23 10.73 3.07 -1.62
C SER A 23 10.92 4.59 -1.53
N ALA A 24 11.95 5.14 -2.18
CA ALA A 24 12.20 6.59 -2.19
C ALA A 24 11.13 7.39 -2.96
N ALA A 25 10.57 6.83 -4.03
CA ALA A 25 9.49 7.47 -4.78
C ALA A 25 8.20 7.52 -3.94
N LEU A 26 7.89 6.41 -3.26
CA LEU A 26 6.76 6.37 -2.32
C LEU A 26 6.95 7.33 -1.15
N ALA A 27 8.15 7.41 -0.58
CA ALA A 27 8.46 8.35 0.49
C ALA A 27 8.23 9.81 0.05
N THR A 28 8.62 10.17 -1.17
CA THR A 28 8.39 11.52 -1.73
C THR A 28 6.88 11.84 -1.74
N LYS A 29 6.05 10.93 -2.29
CA LYS A 29 4.58 11.08 -2.32
C LYS A 29 3.97 11.27 -0.93
N VAL A 30 4.45 10.52 0.07
CA VAL A 30 3.98 10.62 1.46
C VAL A 30 4.37 11.96 2.09
N TYR A 31 5.61 12.40 1.91
CA TYR A 31 6.11 13.66 2.46
C TYR A 31 5.37 14.86 1.86
N ASP A 32 5.18 14.86 0.54
CA ASP A 32 4.40 15.90 -0.16
C ASP A 32 2.96 15.97 0.35
N PHE A 33 2.31 14.81 0.54
CA PHE A 33 0.96 14.75 1.11
C PHE A 33 0.88 15.32 2.53
N CYS A 34 1.91 15.08 3.34
CA CYS A 34 2.03 15.62 4.70
C CYS A 34 2.47 17.08 4.74
N GLY A 35 2.82 17.70 3.60
CA GLY A 35 3.38 19.06 3.55
C GLY A 35 4.76 19.16 4.18
N MET A 36 5.53 18.06 4.16
CA MET A 36 6.86 17.95 4.74
C MET A 36 7.91 17.89 3.64
N GLN A 37 9.07 18.50 3.87
CA GLN A 37 10.19 18.37 2.96
C GLN A 37 10.93 17.06 3.23
N LEU A 38 11.12 16.24 2.19
CA LEU A 38 11.97 15.06 2.26
C LEU A 38 13.43 15.48 2.05
N SER A 39 14.29 15.25 3.06
CA SER A 39 15.71 15.60 2.98
C SER A 39 16.53 14.55 2.22
N ASP A 40 17.67 14.96 1.66
CA ASP A 40 18.60 14.05 0.99
C ASP A 40 19.12 12.95 1.94
N GLU A 41 19.31 13.28 3.23
CA GLU A 41 19.70 12.31 4.25
C GLU A 41 18.62 11.24 4.43
N SER A 42 17.35 11.63 4.53
CA SER A 42 16.22 10.70 4.63
C SER A 42 16.13 9.80 3.40
N VAL A 43 16.33 10.34 2.20
CA VAL A 43 16.36 9.55 0.95
C VAL A 43 17.48 8.51 1.00
N ASN A 44 18.67 8.90 1.44
CA ASN A 44 19.81 7.98 1.55
C ASN A 44 19.57 6.87 2.57
N ASN A 45 18.96 7.21 3.72
CA ASN A 45 18.59 6.22 4.74
C ASN A 45 17.56 5.23 4.22
N ILE A 46 16.55 5.69 3.47
CA ILE A 46 15.53 4.82 2.84
C ILE A 46 16.18 3.86 1.84
N ARG A 47 17.05 4.36 0.96
CA ARG A 47 17.77 3.52 -0.01
C ARG A 47 18.66 2.48 0.67
N LYS A 48 19.35 2.87 1.74
CA LYS A 48 20.16 1.94 2.54
C LYS A 48 19.30 0.84 3.15
N TRP A 49 18.17 1.20 3.77
CA TRP A 49 17.26 0.23 4.36
C TRP A 49 16.69 -0.73 3.31
N GLU A 50 16.30 -0.24 2.14
CA GLU A 50 15.79 -1.04 1.01
C GLU A 50 16.83 -2.06 0.54
N ALA A 51 18.10 -1.66 0.42
CA ALA A 51 19.20 -2.57 0.07
C ALA A 51 19.44 -3.67 1.13
N GLU A 52 19.21 -3.37 2.41
CA GLU A 52 19.41 -4.30 3.53
C GLU A 52 18.19 -5.20 3.81
N ASN A 53 17.03 -4.91 3.21
CA ASN A 53 15.75 -5.56 3.49
C ASN A 53 14.99 -5.94 2.20
N PRO A 54 15.50 -6.89 1.40
CA PRO A 54 14.79 -7.37 0.23
C PRO A 54 13.44 -8.02 0.59
N ILE A 55 12.46 -7.90 -0.32
CA ILE A 55 11.02 -8.20 -0.14
C ILE A 55 10.66 -9.64 0.31
N HIS A 56 11.62 -10.56 0.40
CA HIS A 56 11.41 -11.92 0.92
C HIS A 56 12.47 -12.35 1.95
N LYS A 57 13.07 -11.39 2.68
CA LYS A 57 14.09 -11.66 3.69
C LYS A 57 13.66 -12.67 4.77
N LEU A 58 12.36 -12.80 5.03
CA LEU A 58 11.77 -13.74 6.01
C LEU A 58 11.04 -14.94 5.36
N GLY A 59 11.26 -15.18 4.06
CA GLY A 59 10.60 -16.22 3.29
C GLY A 59 9.37 -15.74 2.52
N ALA A 60 8.94 -16.54 1.54
CA ALA A 60 7.72 -16.32 0.77
C ALA A 60 6.63 -17.27 1.28
N PHE A 61 5.68 -16.72 2.05
CA PHE A 61 4.52 -17.48 2.51
C PHE A 61 3.54 -17.66 1.36
N LYS A 62 3.17 -18.91 1.07
CA LYS A 62 2.11 -19.25 0.13
C LYS A 62 0.87 -19.58 0.93
N TYR A 63 -0.23 -18.91 0.61
CA TYR A 63 -1.54 -19.18 1.17
C TYR A 63 -2.46 -19.59 0.03
N ASP A 64 -3.31 -20.59 0.29
CA ASP A 64 -4.40 -20.93 -0.60
C ASP A 64 -5.73 -20.59 0.09
N GLN A 65 -6.64 -19.94 -0.64
CA GLN A 65 -7.96 -19.58 -0.12
C GLN A 65 -8.80 -20.82 0.25
N THR A 66 -8.54 -21.96 -0.38
CA THR A 66 -9.23 -23.22 -0.12
C THR A 66 -8.89 -23.81 1.25
N ASP A 67 -7.73 -23.46 1.82
CA ASP A 67 -7.33 -23.83 3.19
C ASP A 67 -8.30 -23.26 4.25
N TYR A 68 -9.07 -22.23 3.87
CA TYR A 68 -10.00 -21.51 4.74
C TYR A 68 -11.45 -21.63 4.29
N GLN A 69 -11.76 -22.57 3.38
CA GLN A 69 -13.09 -22.72 2.79
C GLN A 69 -13.61 -21.45 2.09
N LEU A 70 -12.71 -20.53 1.73
CA LEU A 70 -13.04 -19.35 0.95
C LEU A 70 -13.06 -19.73 -0.53
N ARG A 71 -14.04 -19.17 -1.25
CA ARG A 71 -14.14 -19.33 -2.70
C ARG A 71 -14.02 -17.97 -3.39
N PRO A 72 -13.43 -17.90 -4.60
CA PRO A 72 -13.30 -16.65 -5.35
C PRO A 72 -14.62 -15.88 -5.48
N GLU A 73 -15.73 -16.59 -5.64
CA GLU A 73 -17.05 -15.95 -5.81
C GLU A 73 -17.46 -15.17 -4.56
N ILE A 74 -17.20 -15.73 -3.38
CA ILE A 74 -17.51 -15.08 -2.09
C ILE A 74 -16.62 -13.85 -1.91
N ILE A 75 -15.32 -14.00 -2.17
CA ILE A 75 -14.36 -12.89 -2.07
C ILE A 75 -14.74 -11.76 -3.04
N ASN A 76 -15.02 -12.10 -4.31
CA ASN A 76 -15.37 -11.10 -5.31
C ASN A 76 -16.69 -10.38 -4.97
N GLN A 77 -17.67 -11.11 -4.44
CA GLN A 77 -18.93 -10.52 -4.01
C GLN A 77 -18.74 -9.57 -2.81
N ASP A 78 -18.04 -10.01 -1.77
CA ASP A 78 -17.85 -9.23 -0.55
C ASP A 78 -16.99 -7.98 -0.78
N PHE A 79 -16.00 -8.08 -1.68
CA PHE A 79 -15.09 -6.97 -2.01
C PHE A 79 -15.51 -6.16 -3.24
N ALA A 80 -16.63 -6.46 -3.90
CA ALA A 80 -17.05 -5.79 -5.14
C ALA A 80 -17.03 -4.26 -5.02
N SER A 81 -17.68 -3.72 -3.98
CA SER A 81 -17.74 -2.28 -3.72
C SER A 81 -16.35 -1.67 -3.47
N TYR A 82 -15.44 -2.41 -2.84
CA TYR A 82 -14.07 -1.96 -2.61
C TYR A 82 -13.24 -1.99 -3.89
N MET A 83 -13.39 -3.01 -4.73
CA MET A 83 -12.72 -3.10 -6.02
C MET A 83 -13.16 -1.97 -6.97
N GLU A 84 -14.46 -1.67 -7.04
CA GLU A 84 -14.96 -0.52 -7.80
C GLU A 84 -14.39 0.82 -7.30
N PHE A 85 -14.26 0.95 -5.98
CA PHE A 85 -13.65 2.12 -5.36
C PHE A 85 -12.15 2.22 -5.67
N ALA A 86 -11.42 1.12 -5.50
CA ALA A 86 -9.98 1.05 -5.77
C ALA A 86 -9.66 1.34 -7.25
N ASN A 87 -10.46 0.81 -8.19
CA ASN A 87 -10.33 1.08 -9.63
C ASN A 87 -10.57 2.54 -10.01
N LYS A 88 -11.20 3.34 -9.14
CA LYS A 88 -11.35 4.79 -9.35
C LYS A 88 -10.21 5.60 -8.73
N LEU A 89 -9.43 4.99 -7.84
CA LEU A 89 -8.32 5.63 -7.14
C LEU A 89 -6.99 5.49 -7.90
N PHE A 90 -6.80 4.35 -8.57
CA PHE A 90 -5.58 3.99 -9.30
C PHE A 90 -5.92 3.69 -10.76
#